data_AF-A0A2S2NV88-F1
#
_entry.id   AF-A0A2S2NV88-F1
#
_cell.length_a   1.000
_cell.length_b   1.000
_cell.length_c   1.000
_cell.angle_alpha   90.00
_cell.angle_beta   90.00
_cell.angle_gamma   90.00
#
_symmetry.space_group_name_H-M   'P 1'
#
loop_
_entity.id
_entity.type
_entity.pdbx_description
1 polymer ?
#
loop_
_entity_poly.entity_id
_entity_poly.type
_entity_poly.pdbx_seq_one_letter_code
_entity_poly.pdbx_strand_id
1 'polypeptide(L)'
;MIRSFLPSMMKRNTGHIVAISSISSLSGEAKLSAYTASKWGINGMMESLREELREHSHNKIHTTVVIPRLINTSADYMKSINSRLPALSIENAAKSTVHGILANEVEFTIPRITYFANVIRKLFPVNISDSIKNIFYVKITLPPREYQDNLPNMSIINRTVATN
;
A
#
# COMPACT_ATOMS: atom_id res chain seq x y z
N MET A 1 -17.09 4.56 -7.13
CA MET A 1 -17.18 3.09 -7.10
C MET A 1 -17.96 2.59 -5.89
N ILE A 2 -17.49 2.78 -4.65
CA ILE A 2 -18.20 2.33 -3.43
C ILE A 2 -19.65 2.81 -3.40
N ARG A 3 -19.88 4.13 -3.56
CA ARG A 3 -21.22 4.73 -3.63
C ARG A 3 -22.17 4.07 -4.64
N SER A 4 -21.65 3.48 -5.71
CA SER A 4 -22.45 2.85 -6.76
C SER A 4 -22.90 1.43 -6.39
N PHE A 5 -22.10 0.68 -5.63
CA PHE A 5 -22.36 -0.73 -5.31
C PHE A 5 -22.86 -0.95 -3.88
N LEU A 6 -22.47 -0.08 -2.95
CA LEU A 6 -22.79 -0.18 -1.53
C LEU A 6 -24.31 -0.18 -1.25
N PRO A 7 -25.15 0.67 -1.88
CA PRO A 7 -26.59 0.65 -1.64
C PRO A 7 -27.23 -0.73 -1.92
N SER A 8 -26.79 -1.40 -3.00
CA SER A 8 -27.26 -2.74 -3.34
C SER A 8 -26.76 -3.79 -2.34
N MET A 9 -25.54 -3.67 -1.83
CA MET A 9 -24.99 -4.54 -0.76
C MET A 9 -25.78 -4.39 0.55
N MET A 10 -26.11 -3.15 0.92
CA MET A 10 -26.91 -2.84 2.11
C MET A 10 -28.33 -3.39 1.97
N LYS A 11 -28.98 -3.23 0.82
CA LYS A 11 -30.34 -3.75 0.59
C LYS A 11 -30.45 -5.27 0.79
N ARG A 12 -29.42 -6.02 0.37
CA ARG A 12 -29.36 -7.49 0.56
C ARG A 12 -28.65 -7.93 1.84
N ASN A 13 -28.14 -6.97 2.62
CA ASN A 13 -27.29 -7.17 3.79
C ASN A 13 -26.21 -8.25 3.59
N THR A 14 -25.47 -8.16 2.48
CA THR A 14 -24.32 -9.02 2.20
C THR A 14 -23.46 -8.43 1.08
N GLY A 15 -22.15 -8.52 1.22
CA GLY A 15 -21.20 -8.06 0.21
C GLY A 15 -19.78 -8.00 0.76
N HIS A 16 -18.85 -7.73 -0.14
CA HIS A 16 -17.44 -7.54 0.21
C HIS A 16 -16.85 -6.43 -0.63
N ILE A 17 -16.31 -5.41 0.02
CA ILE A 17 -15.54 -4.35 -0.62
C ILE A 17 -14.06 -4.62 -0.36
N VAL A 18 -13.30 -4.85 -1.43
CA VAL A 18 -11.86 -5.13 -1.35
C VAL A 18 -11.08 -4.00 -1.99
N ALA A 19 -10.10 -3.46 -1.27
CA ALA A 19 -9.20 -2.44 -1.77
C ALA A 19 -7.77 -2.97 -1.84
N ILE A 20 -7.09 -2.68 -2.96
CA ILE A 20 -5.67 -3.02 -3.16
C ILE A 20 -4.80 -1.79 -2.87
N SER A 21 -4.10 -1.85 -1.74
CA SER A 21 -3.18 -0.82 -1.28
C SER A 21 -1.73 -1.18 -1.64
N SER A 22 -0.76 -0.88 -0.78
CA SER A 22 0.67 -1.13 -0.97
C SER A 22 1.39 -0.99 0.35
N ILE A 23 2.52 -1.67 0.55
CA ILE A 23 3.37 -1.45 1.74
C ILE A 23 3.77 0.02 1.95
N SER A 24 3.77 0.82 0.88
CA SER A 24 3.96 2.28 0.99
C SER A 24 2.90 2.97 1.85
N SER A 25 1.70 2.38 2.00
CA SER A 25 0.63 2.86 2.89
C SER A 25 0.96 2.76 4.38
N LEU A 26 1.96 1.94 4.74
CA LEU A 26 2.42 1.78 6.11
C LEU A 26 3.74 2.52 6.35
N SER A 27 4.52 2.75 5.29
CA SER A 27 5.83 3.37 5.35
C SER A 27 6.11 4.12 4.05
N GLY A 28 6.27 5.45 4.13
CA GLY A 28 6.62 6.24 2.97
C GLY A 28 7.97 5.86 2.35
N GLU A 29 8.02 5.91 1.03
CA GLU A 29 9.20 5.62 0.21
C GLU A 29 9.59 6.83 -0.64
N ALA A 30 10.89 7.07 -0.78
CA ALA A 30 11.40 8.15 -1.61
C ALA A 30 10.92 7.98 -3.07
N LYS A 31 10.66 9.10 -3.75
CA LYS A 31 10.21 9.13 -5.16
C LYS A 31 8.84 8.49 -5.40
N LEU A 32 8.04 8.32 -4.35
CA LEU A 32 6.67 7.82 -4.43
C LEU A 32 5.70 8.68 -3.61
N SER A 33 5.96 9.97 -3.39
CA SER A 33 5.14 10.80 -2.48
C SER A 33 3.65 10.80 -2.83
N ALA A 34 3.29 11.12 -4.08
CA ALA A 34 1.90 11.12 -4.54
C ALA A 34 1.26 9.72 -4.49
N TYR A 35 2.02 8.69 -4.91
CA TYR A 35 1.57 7.31 -4.85
C TYR A 35 1.32 6.87 -3.40
N THR A 36 2.28 7.10 -2.52
CA THR A 36 2.21 6.85 -1.07
C THR A 36 0.99 7.54 -0.49
N ALA A 37 0.82 8.85 -0.72
CA ALA A 37 -0.34 9.60 -0.23
C ALA A 37 -1.67 8.96 -0.68
N SER A 38 -1.80 8.58 -1.94
CA SER A 38 -3.00 7.90 -2.44
C SER A 38 -3.26 6.56 -1.75
N LYS A 39 -2.21 5.77 -1.47
CA LYS A 39 -2.32 4.45 -0.82
C LYS A 39 -2.64 4.58 0.67
N TRP A 40 -2.10 5.58 1.36
CA TRP A 40 -2.54 5.96 2.71
C TRP A 40 -4.02 6.37 2.70
N GLY A 41 -4.44 7.18 1.73
CA GLY A 41 -5.83 7.60 1.58
C GLY A 41 -6.81 6.44 1.38
N ILE A 42 -6.42 5.41 0.62
CA ILE A 42 -7.22 4.18 0.48
C ILE A 42 -7.40 3.48 1.83
N ASN A 43 -6.33 3.31 2.62
CA ASN A 43 -6.41 2.66 3.92
C ASN A 43 -7.36 3.43 4.86
N GLY A 44 -7.18 4.75 4.99
CA GLY A 44 -8.06 5.57 5.83
C GLY A 44 -9.51 5.55 5.37
N MET A 45 -9.77 5.65 4.05
CA MET A 45 -11.13 5.56 3.51
C MET A 45 -11.80 4.21 3.83
N MET A 46 -11.06 3.11 3.73
CA MET A 46 -11.58 1.77 4.03
C MET A 46 -11.80 1.54 5.52
N GLU A 47 -10.94 2.12 6.37
CA GLU A 47 -11.12 2.12 7.83
C GLU A 47 -12.37 2.91 8.22
N SER A 48 -12.56 4.12 7.69
CA SER A 48 -13.77 4.92 7.90
C SER A 48 -15.03 4.19 7.44
N LEU A 49 -15.02 3.63 6.22
CA LEU A 49 -16.16 2.85 5.71
C LEU A 49 -16.50 1.66 6.61
N ARG A 50 -15.49 0.98 7.15
CA ARG A 50 -15.71 -0.13 8.08
C ARG A 50 -16.38 0.34 9.36
N GLU A 51 -15.96 1.48 9.92
CA GLU A 51 -16.59 2.04 11.13
C GLU A 51 -18.03 2.48 10.86
N GLU A 52 -18.30 3.16 9.74
CA GLU A 52 -19.66 3.50 9.30
C GLU A 52 -20.55 2.25 9.18
N LEU A 53 -20.01 1.16 8.62
CA LEU A 53 -20.73 -0.11 8.51
C LEU A 53 -20.96 -0.82 9.86
N ARG A 54 -20.09 -0.58 10.86
CA ARG A 54 -20.23 -1.14 12.22
C ARG A 54 -21.33 -0.46 13.03
N GLU A 55 -21.66 0.79 12.71
CA GLU A 55 -22.79 1.51 13.34
C GLU A 55 -24.15 0.92 12.94
N HIS A 56 -24.21 0.18 11.82
CA HIS A 56 -25.42 -0.53 11.41
C HIS A 56 -25.55 -1.90 12.10
N SER A 57 -26.54 -2.03 12.99
CA SER A 57 -26.90 -3.30 13.63
C SER A 57 -27.12 -4.41 12.60
N HIS A 58 -26.53 -5.59 12.86
CA HIS A 58 -26.60 -6.78 12.00
C HIS A 58 -25.96 -6.65 10.60
N ASN A 59 -25.04 -5.69 10.38
CA ASN A 59 -24.28 -5.61 9.13
C ASN A 59 -23.49 -6.89 8.83
N LYS A 60 -23.64 -7.42 7.61
CA LYS A 60 -22.86 -8.56 7.08
C LYS A 60 -22.05 -8.20 5.84
N ILE A 61 -21.77 -6.91 5.63
CA ILE A 61 -20.89 -6.45 4.57
C ILE A 61 -19.46 -6.42 5.12
N HIS A 62 -18.56 -7.13 4.44
CA HIS A 62 -17.15 -7.19 4.78
C HIS A 62 -16.35 -6.13 4.01
N THR A 63 -15.25 -5.71 4.60
CA THR A 63 -14.26 -4.82 3.98
C THR A 63 -12.88 -5.43 4.15
N THR A 64 -12.07 -5.44 3.11
CA THR A 64 -10.69 -5.95 3.15
C THR A 64 -9.74 -4.99 2.48
N VAL A 65 -8.62 -4.70 3.14
CA VAL A 65 -7.49 -3.95 2.57
C VAL A 65 -6.30 -4.90 2.39
N VAL A 66 -5.89 -5.08 1.14
CA VAL A 66 -4.74 -5.91 0.79
C VAL A 66 -3.52 -5.02 0.60
N ILE A 67 -2.44 -5.29 1.34
CA ILE A 67 -1.23 -4.46 1.38
C ILE A 67 -0.03 -5.27 0.88
N PRO A 68 0.10 -5.49 -0.44
CA PRO A 68 1.24 -6.24 -0.96
C PRO A 68 2.54 -5.44 -0.83
N ARG A 69 3.64 -6.18 -0.65
CA ARG A 69 4.99 -5.68 -0.97
C ARG A 69 5.21 -5.61 -2.48
N LEU A 70 6.43 -5.27 -2.90
CA LEU A 70 6.87 -5.32 -4.29
C LEU A 70 6.49 -6.66 -4.94
N ILE A 71 5.72 -6.61 -6.03
CA ILE A 71 5.36 -7.75 -6.87
C ILE A 71 6.16 -7.64 -8.16
N ASN A 72 6.76 -8.75 -8.60
CA ASN A 72 7.39 -8.85 -9.90
C ASN A 72 6.32 -8.97 -11.00
N THR A 73 5.86 -7.82 -11.50
CA THR A 73 4.83 -7.74 -12.55
C THR A 73 5.41 -7.89 -13.96
N SER A 74 6.64 -7.41 -14.19
CA SER A 74 7.37 -7.58 -15.45
C SER A 74 8.89 -7.44 -15.24
N ALA A 75 9.67 -8.03 -16.14
CA ALA A 75 11.13 -7.91 -16.12
C ALA A 75 11.60 -6.46 -16.27
N ASP A 76 10.95 -5.67 -17.13
CA ASP A 76 11.31 -4.26 -17.33
C ASP A 76 11.00 -3.39 -16.12
N TYR A 77 9.87 -3.64 -15.43
CA TYR A 77 9.56 -2.98 -14.18
C TYR A 77 10.64 -3.26 -13.12
N MET A 78 11.08 -4.52 -13.01
CA MET A 78 12.10 -4.92 -12.05
C MET A 78 13.48 -4.31 -12.32
N LYS A 79 13.84 -4.00 -13.56
CA LYS A 79 15.09 -3.27 -13.88
C LYS A 79 15.17 -1.89 -13.22
N SER A 80 14.01 -1.27 -12.97
CA SER A 80 13.91 0.05 -12.32
C SER A 80 13.93 -0.01 -10.79
N ILE A 81 14.12 -1.19 -10.18
CA ILE A 81 13.97 -1.38 -8.74
C ILE A 81 15.17 -2.13 -8.16
N ASN A 82 15.84 -1.49 -7.20
CA ASN A 82 16.89 -2.08 -6.40
C ASN A 82 16.33 -2.42 -5.00
N SER A 83 16.07 -3.69 -4.75
CA SER A 83 15.50 -4.18 -3.49
C SER A 83 16.43 -5.18 -2.83
N ARG A 84 16.64 -5.04 -1.51
CA ARG A 84 17.36 -6.05 -0.70
C ARG A 84 16.51 -7.25 -0.32
N LEU A 85 15.20 -7.13 -0.50
CA LEU A 85 14.25 -8.21 -0.23
C LEU A 85 13.64 -8.70 -1.54
N PRO A 86 13.40 -10.02 -1.68
CA PRO A 86 12.87 -10.58 -2.91
C PRO A 86 11.49 -10.01 -3.20
N ALA A 87 11.21 -9.78 -4.48
CA ALA A 87 9.87 -9.45 -4.95
C ALA A 87 8.96 -10.68 -4.85
N LEU A 88 7.67 -10.44 -4.61
CA LEU A 88 6.66 -11.48 -4.65
C LEU A 88 6.38 -11.91 -6.09
N SER A 89 6.15 -13.20 -6.31
CA SER A 89 5.55 -13.65 -7.57
C SER A 89 4.09 -13.21 -7.64
N ILE A 90 3.60 -12.98 -8.87
CA ILE A 90 2.19 -12.65 -9.13
C ILE A 90 1.28 -13.73 -8.57
N GLU A 91 1.64 -15.01 -8.77
CA GLU A 91 0.88 -16.15 -8.27
C GLU A 91 0.74 -16.14 -6.75
N ASN A 92 1.84 -15.93 -6.02
CA ASN A 92 1.80 -15.90 -4.56
C ASN A 92 1.01 -14.69 -4.04
N ALA A 93 1.14 -13.54 -4.70
CA ALA A 93 0.37 -12.34 -4.37
C ALA A 93 -1.13 -12.57 -4.60
N ALA A 94 -1.52 -13.14 -5.75
CA ALA A 94 -2.90 -13.45 -6.09
C ALA A 94 -3.50 -14.49 -5.14
N LYS A 95 -2.80 -15.60 -4.91
CA LYS A 95 -3.23 -16.67 -4.00
C LYS A 95 -3.44 -16.15 -2.58
N SER A 96 -2.48 -15.37 -2.07
CA SER A 96 -2.58 -14.79 -0.72
C SER A 96 -3.70 -13.75 -0.63
N THR A 97 -3.92 -12.98 -1.70
CA THR A 97 -5.02 -12.01 -1.80
C THR A 97 -6.37 -12.72 -1.71
N VAL A 98 -6.60 -13.73 -2.54
CA VAL A 98 -7.85 -14.51 -2.53
C VAL A 98 -8.06 -15.18 -1.17
N HIS A 99 -7.01 -15.77 -0.59
CA HIS A 99 -7.11 -16.37 0.74
C HIS A 99 -7.55 -15.37 1.80
N GLY A 100 -6.97 -14.17 1.85
CA GLY A 100 -7.35 -13.16 2.83
C GLY A 100 -8.76 -12.61 2.62
N ILE A 101 -9.21 -12.50 1.36
CA ILE A 101 -10.60 -12.14 1.04
C ILE A 101 -11.54 -13.23 1.56
N LEU A 102 -11.30 -14.50 1.24
CA LEU A 102 -12.14 -15.62 1.70
C LEU A 102 -12.16 -15.77 3.23
N ALA A 103 -11.09 -15.38 3.91
CA ALA A 103 -10.98 -15.37 5.36
C ALA A 103 -11.59 -14.11 6.02
N ASN A 104 -12.16 -13.17 5.24
CA ASN A 104 -12.67 -11.89 5.71
C ASN A 104 -11.64 -11.07 6.53
N GLU A 105 -10.36 -11.16 6.18
CA GLU A 105 -9.32 -10.36 6.83
C GLU A 105 -9.57 -8.87 6.57
N VAL A 106 -9.64 -8.06 7.64
CA VAL A 106 -9.96 -6.64 7.53
C VAL A 106 -8.83 -5.87 6.82
N GLU A 107 -7.59 -6.14 7.22
CA GLU A 107 -6.40 -5.51 6.66
C GLU A 107 -5.23 -6.47 6.83
N PHE A 108 -4.46 -6.74 5.76
CA PHE A 108 -3.29 -7.62 5.84
C PHE A 108 -2.24 -7.29 4.79
N THR A 109 -0.97 -7.59 5.12
CA THR A 109 0.14 -7.50 4.18
C THR A 109 0.47 -8.83 3.53
N ILE A 110 1.15 -8.78 2.39
CA ILE A 110 1.78 -9.95 1.77
C ILE A 110 3.29 -9.72 1.78
N PRO A 111 4.08 -10.51 2.54
CA PRO A 111 3.67 -11.51 3.53
C PRO A 111 3.13 -10.88 4.83
N ARG A 112 2.26 -11.59 5.58
CA ARG A 112 1.52 -11.05 6.76
C ARG A 112 2.41 -10.51 7.88
N ILE A 113 3.58 -11.11 8.09
CA ILE A 113 4.55 -10.65 9.11
C ILE A 113 5.00 -9.21 8.90
N THR A 114 4.96 -8.71 7.66
CA THR A 114 5.42 -7.35 7.34
C THR A 114 4.51 -6.26 7.89
N TYR A 115 3.25 -6.57 8.20
CA TYR A 115 2.34 -5.66 8.89
C TYR A 115 2.86 -5.35 10.29
N PHE A 116 3.02 -6.39 11.12
CA PHE A 116 3.53 -6.26 12.48
C PHE A 116 4.94 -5.68 12.52
N ALA A 117 5.82 -6.09 11.61
CA ALA A 117 7.16 -5.51 11.52
C ALA A 117 7.12 -3.99 11.30
N ASN A 118 6.19 -3.48 10.47
CA ASN A 118 6.03 -2.04 10.26
C ASN A 118 5.41 -1.32 11.45
N VAL A 119 4.43 -1.93 12.11
CA VAL A 119 3.83 -1.36 13.33
C VAL A 119 4.87 -1.27 14.45
N ILE A 120 5.60 -2.35 14.72
CA ILE A 120 6.68 -2.38 15.72
C ILE A 120 7.75 -1.35 15.38
N ARG A 121 8.14 -1.25 14.09
CA ARG A 121 9.11 -0.26 13.64
C ARG A 121 8.68 1.17 14.04
N LYS A 122 7.41 1.52 13.87
CA LYS A 122 6.86 2.85 14.22
C LYS A 122 6.88 3.16 15.72
N LEU A 123 7.05 2.17 16.59
CA LEU A 123 7.19 2.38 18.03
C LEU A 123 8.60 2.83 18.43
N PHE A 124 9.61 2.58 17.59
CA PHE A 124 10.98 3.04 17.85
C PHE A 124 11.17 4.52 17.49
N PRO A 125 12.11 5.21 18.15
CA PRO A 125 12.63 6.50 17.71
C PRO A 125 12.97 6.53 16.20
N VAL A 126 12.75 7.68 15.56
CA VAL A 126 12.86 7.86 14.10
C VAL A 126 14.22 7.43 13.57
N ASN A 127 15.30 7.76 14.27
CA ASN A 127 16.66 7.36 13.91
C ASN A 127 16.82 5.83 13.82
N ILE A 128 16.29 5.08 14.79
CA ILE A 128 16.33 3.60 14.78
C ILE A 128 15.45 3.06 13.66
N SER A 129 14.25 3.61 13.51
CA SER A 129 13.34 3.31 12.39
C SER A 129 14.02 3.44 11.03
N ASP A 130 14.76 4.53 10.82
CA ASP A 130 15.45 4.85 9.58
C ASP A 130 16.68 3.94 9.38
N SER A 131 17.41 3.61 10.45
CA SER A 131 18.48 2.59 10.40
C SER A 131 17.93 1.23 9.93
N ILE A 132 16.79 0.79 10.46
CA ILE A 132 16.14 -0.47 10.04
C ILE A 132 15.74 -0.41 8.56
N LYS A 133 15.16 0.71 8.10
CA LYS A 133 14.82 0.91 6.69
C LYS A 133 16.04 0.86 5.77
N ASN A 134 17.17 1.41 6.22
CA ASN A 134 18.43 1.40 5.46
C ASN A 134 19.01 -0.01 5.33
N ILE A 135 18.71 -0.92 6.25
CA ILE A 135 19.11 -2.33 6.15
C ILE A 135 18.26 -3.06 5.11
N PHE A 136 16.94 -2.86 5.11
CA PHE A 136 15.96 -3.60 4.29
C PHE A 136 15.25 -2.75 3.23
N TYR A 137 16.03 -2.00 2.44
CA TYR A 137 15.47 -1.01 1.51
C TYR A 137 14.84 -1.60 0.24
N VAL A 138 13.89 -0.85 -0.31
CA VAL A 138 13.44 -0.93 -1.70
C VAL A 138 13.66 0.46 -2.31
N LYS A 139 14.58 0.58 -3.26
CA LYS A 139 14.92 1.84 -3.91
C LYS A 139 14.48 1.80 -5.36
N ILE A 140 13.75 2.83 -5.77
CA ILE A 140 13.44 3.05 -7.17
C ILE A 140 14.66 3.69 -7.83
N THR A 141 15.20 3.01 -8.82
CA THR A 141 16.21 3.50 -9.74
C THR A 141 15.52 4.41 -10.75
N LEU A 142 15.95 5.65 -10.83
CA LEU A 142 15.40 6.60 -11.80
C LEU A 142 16.04 6.36 -13.18
N PRO A 143 15.34 6.70 -14.28
CA PRO A 143 15.95 6.78 -15.60
C PRO A 143 17.08 7.83 -15.60
N PRO A 144 17.93 7.90 -16.64
CA PRO A 144 18.99 8.93 -16.75
C PRO A 144 18.49 10.36 -16.47
N ARG A 145 19.36 11.24 -15.95
CA ARG A 145 19.00 12.59 -15.47
C ARG A 145 18.22 13.42 -16.50
N GLU A 146 18.55 13.27 -17.78
CA GLU A 146 17.87 13.93 -18.90
C GLU A 146 16.35 13.67 -18.95
N TYR A 147 15.88 12.56 -18.38
CA TYR A 147 14.47 12.22 -18.28
C TYR A 147 13.84 12.53 -16.91
N GLN A 148 14.63 13.00 -15.94
CA GLN A 148 14.18 13.18 -14.54
C GLN A 148 13.51 14.54 -14.29
N ASP A 149 13.88 15.59 -15.03
CA ASP A 149 13.43 16.96 -14.77
C ASP A 149 11.91 17.14 -14.93
N ASN A 150 11.27 16.26 -15.71
CA ASN A 150 9.82 16.26 -15.94
C ASN A 150 9.07 15.19 -15.12
N LEU A 151 9.75 14.43 -14.26
CA LEU A 151 9.07 13.38 -13.51
C LEU A 151 8.36 13.96 -12.26
N PRO A 152 7.04 13.70 -12.10
CA PRO A 152 6.27 14.25 -10.99
C PRO A 152 6.77 13.78 -9.62
N ASN A 153 7.46 12.64 -9.57
CA ASN A 153 7.95 12.02 -8.35
C ASN A 153 9.23 12.65 -7.74
N MET A 154 9.91 13.54 -8.47
CA MET A 154 11.05 14.32 -7.97
C MET A 154 10.73 15.81 -7.77
N SER A 155 9.51 16.22 -8.10
CA SER A 155 9.08 17.62 -8.11
C SER A 155 9.23 18.32 -6.76
N ILE A 156 9.00 17.62 -5.64
CA ILE A 156 9.06 18.23 -4.30
C ILE A 156 10.48 18.70 -4.00
N ILE A 157 11.48 17.82 -4.09
CA ILE A 157 12.87 18.17 -3.75
C ILE A 157 13.51 19.01 -4.86
N ASN A 158 13.34 18.63 -6.13
CA ASN A 158 14.01 19.33 -7.24
C ASN A 158 13.55 20.79 -7.37
N ARG A 159 12.26 21.07 -7.14
CA ARG A 159 11.76 22.46 -7.16
C ARG A 159 12.23 23.28 -5.97
N THR A 160 12.49 22.67 -4.82
CA THR A 160 13.06 23.38 -3.66
C THR A 160 14.53 23.72 -3.85
N VAL A 161 15.31 22.84 -4.49
CA VAL A 161 16.73 23.10 -4.76
C VAL A 161 16.92 24.12 -5.89
N ALA A 162 16.02 24.18 -6.87
CA ALA A 162 16.08 25.14 -7.97
C ALA A 162 15.71 26.59 -7.57
N THR A 163 15.16 26.80 -6.37
CA THR A 163 14.75 28.13 -5.86
C THR A 163 15.78 28.76 -4.91
N ASN A 164 16.92 28.10 -4.66
CA ASN A 164 18.05 28.61 -3.89
C ASN A 164 19.29 28.78 -4.79
#